data_AF-A0AB33ES56-F1
#
_entry.id   AF-A0AB33ES56-F1
#
_cell.length_a   1.000
_cell.length_b   1.000
_cell.length_c   1.000
_cell.angle_alpha   90.00
_cell.angle_beta   90.00
_cell.angle_gamma   90.00
#
_symmetry.space_group_name_H-M   'P 1'
#
loop_
_entity.id
_entity.type
_entity.pdbx_description
1 polymer ?
#
loop_
_entity_poly.entity_id
_entity_poly.type
_entity_poly.pdbx_seq_one_letter_code
_entity_poly.pdbx_strand_id
1 'polypeptide(L)'
;MGALGGAVGAAGGLAVIASRKKIRAEAADVLTDTALTLLEPLKVRVHELEAEVKTTRDNMVELSDSVSGLTATLRRWRAAILHPDAKVEALRRMVTTEPVGAGSRDQGQ
;
A
#
# COMPACT_ATOMS: atom_id res chain seq x y z
N MET A 1 13.03 -72.69 -27.92
CA MET A 1 12.57 -71.49 -28.65
C MET A 1 12.22 -70.42 -27.62
N GLY A 2 12.94 -69.28 -27.64
CA GLY A 2 12.49 -68.07 -26.97
C GLY A 2 13.14 -67.71 -25.63
N ALA A 3 14.48 -67.64 -25.58
CA ALA A 3 15.21 -66.93 -24.54
C ALA A 3 15.26 -65.42 -24.86
N LEU A 4 14.18 -64.68 -24.61
CA LEU A 4 14.14 -63.22 -24.71
C LEU A 4 13.07 -62.68 -23.75
N GLY A 5 13.49 -62.16 -22.59
CA GLY A 5 12.54 -61.55 -21.65
C GLY A 5 13.17 -60.93 -20.40
N GLY A 6 14.40 -61.30 -20.05
CA GLY A 6 15.09 -60.79 -18.86
C GLY A 6 16.33 -59.97 -19.20
N ALA A 7 16.19 -58.72 -19.64
CA ALA A 7 17.32 -57.77 -19.70
C ALA A 7 16.94 -56.28 -19.79
N VAL A 8 15.66 -55.91 -19.88
CA VAL A 8 15.26 -54.50 -20.13
C VAL A 8 15.11 -53.67 -18.84
N GLY A 9 15.19 -54.28 -17.65
CA GLY A 9 14.78 -53.63 -16.39
C GLY A 9 15.78 -52.66 -15.73
N ALA A 10 17.10 -52.79 -15.96
CA ALA A 10 18.09 -52.01 -15.19
C ALA A 10 18.68 -50.81 -15.97
N ALA A 11 18.89 -50.94 -17.28
CA ALA A 11 19.43 -49.86 -18.11
C ALA A 11 18.38 -48.76 -18.40
N GLY A 12 17.12 -49.15 -18.62
CA GLY A 12 16.01 -48.20 -18.85
C GLY A 12 15.63 -47.40 -17.60
N GLY A 13 15.70 -48.00 -16.42
CA GLY A 13 15.40 -47.33 -15.15
C GLY A 13 16.41 -46.22 -14.80
N LEU A 14 17.71 -46.49 -15.00
CA LEU A 14 18.76 -45.49 -14.80
C LEU A 14 18.68 -44.35 -15.81
N ALA A 15 18.37 -44.66 -17.09
CA ALA A 15 18.15 -43.65 -18.12
C ALA A 15 16.97 -42.73 -17.78
N VAL A 16 15.83 -43.28 -17.34
CA VAL A 16 14.65 -42.48 -16.94
C VAL A 16 14.92 -41.62 -15.70
N ILE A 17 15.69 -42.12 -14.73
CA ILE A 17 16.08 -41.34 -13.54
C ILE A 17 17.03 -40.19 -13.93
N ALA A 18 18.01 -40.45 -14.81
CA ALA A 18 18.91 -39.43 -15.33
C ALA A 18 18.16 -38.35 -16.14
N SER A 19 17.23 -38.75 -17.01
CA SER A 19 16.37 -37.83 -17.74
C SER A 19 15.49 -36.99 -16.82
N ARG A 20 14.90 -37.58 -15.77
CA ARG A 20 14.11 -36.83 -14.77
C ARG A 20 14.95 -35.83 -13.98
N LYS A 21 16.19 -36.17 -13.62
CA LYS A 21 17.12 -35.23 -12.97
C LYS A 21 17.50 -34.08 -13.91
N LYS A 22 17.76 -34.37 -15.19
CA LYS A 22 18.07 -33.34 -16.21
C LYS A 22 16.88 -32.41 -16.45
N ILE A 23 15.67 -32.94 -16.65
CA ILE A 23 14.45 -32.14 -16.84
C ILE A 23 14.17 -31.28 -15.60
N ARG A 24 14.39 -31.81 -14.38
CA ARG A 24 14.24 -31.02 -13.15
C ARG A 24 15.28 -29.90 -13.04
N ALA A 25 16.51 -30.16 -13.46
CA ALA A 25 17.57 -29.14 -13.45
C ALA A 25 17.28 -28.04 -14.49
N GLU A 26 16.90 -28.39 -15.71
CA GLU A 26 16.50 -27.43 -16.75
C GLU A 26 15.23 -26.65 -16.34
N ALA A 27 14.24 -27.31 -15.73
CA ALA A 27 13.06 -26.62 -15.21
C ALA A 27 13.40 -25.68 -14.05
N ALA A 28 14.31 -26.06 -13.16
CA ALA A 28 14.77 -25.20 -12.06
C ALA A 28 15.53 -23.97 -12.61
N ASP A 29 16.33 -24.15 -13.66
CA ASP A 29 17.06 -23.07 -14.32
C ASP A 29 16.09 -22.09 -15.00
N VAL A 30 15.12 -22.60 -15.76
CA VAL A 30 14.07 -21.77 -16.39
C VAL A 30 13.21 -21.06 -15.35
N LEU A 31 12.84 -21.72 -14.25
CA LEU A 31 12.10 -21.08 -13.15
C LEU A 31 12.93 -19.99 -12.47
N THR A 32 14.23 -20.20 -12.31
CA THR A 32 15.15 -19.21 -11.74
C THR A 32 15.30 -18.02 -12.67
N ASP A 33 15.50 -18.24 -13.97
CA ASP A 33 15.64 -17.18 -14.97
C ASP A 33 14.35 -16.38 -15.13
N THR A 34 13.20 -17.06 -15.11
CA THR A 34 11.88 -16.42 -15.09
C THR A 34 11.67 -15.60 -13.81
N ALA A 35 12.06 -16.15 -12.65
CA ALA A 35 11.97 -15.42 -11.39
C ALA A 35 12.88 -14.18 -11.39
N LEU A 36 14.11 -14.28 -11.90
CA LEU A 36 15.03 -13.16 -12.00
C LEU A 36 14.53 -12.09 -12.99
N THR A 37 13.96 -12.51 -14.12
CA THR A 37 13.37 -11.61 -15.13
C THR A 37 12.19 -10.82 -14.56
N LEU A 38 11.38 -11.45 -13.70
CA LEU A 38 10.20 -10.82 -13.10
C LEU A 38 10.50 -10.05 -11.82
N LEU A 39 11.61 -10.34 -11.15
CA LEU A 39 11.95 -9.71 -9.88
C LEU A 39 12.17 -8.21 -10.00
N GLU A 40 12.93 -7.78 -11.01
CA GLU A 40 13.23 -6.36 -11.20
C GLU A 40 11.98 -5.53 -11.52
N PRO A 41 11.09 -5.92 -12.46
CA PRO A 41 9.85 -5.19 -12.67
C PRO A 41 8.92 -5.23 -11.45
N LEU A 42 8.90 -6.33 -10.68
CA LEU A 42 8.14 -6.39 -9.43
C LEU A 42 8.66 -5.41 -8.38
N LYS A 43 9.98 -5.29 -8.21
CA LYS A 43 10.58 -4.30 -7.29
C LYS A 43 10.21 -2.87 -7.67
N VAL A 44 10.25 -2.54 -8.95
CA VAL A 44 9.83 -1.21 -9.45
C VAL A 44 8.37 -0.96 -9.09
N ARG A 45 7.47 -1.92 -9.36
CA ARG A 45 6.05 -1.81 -9.00
C ARG A 45 5.81 -1.69 -7.50
N VAL A 46 6.53 -2.46 -6.68
CA VAL A 46 6.45 -2.35 -5.22
C VAL A 46 6.89 -0.96 -4.76
N HIS A 47 7.99 -0.44 -5.31
CA HIS A 47 8.48 0.89 -4.95
C HIS A 47 7.53 2.01 -5.36
N GLU A 48 6.92 1.92 -6.55
CA GLU A 48 5.84 2.81 -7.00
C GLU A 48 4.66 2.77 -6.02
N LEU A 49 4.19 1.58 -5.66
CA LEU A 49 3.08 1.41 -4.71
C LEU A 49 3.42 1.92 -3.30
N GLU A 50 4.65 1.70 -2.82
CA GLU A 50 5.11 2.26 -1.54
C GLU A 50 5.07 3.79 -1.55
N ALA A 51 5.46 4.42 -2.66
CA ALA A 51 5.39 5.87 -2.82
C ALA A 51 3.94 6.38 -2.89
N GLU A 52 3.05 5.68 -3.60
CA GLU A 52 1.63 6.00 -3.66
C GLU A 52 0.94 5.85 -2.30
N VAL A 53 1.22 4.77 -1.56
CA VAL A 53 0.69 4.55 -0.20
C VAL A 53 1.17 5.65 0.73
N LYS A 54 2.45 6.03 0.66
CA LYS A 54 2.99 7.14 1.45
C LYS A 54 2.26 8.45 1.12
N THR A 55 2.14 8.78 -0.16
CA THR A 55 1.44 10.00 -0.61
C THR A 55 -0.01 10.02 -0.16
N THR A 56 -0.71 8.89 -0.28
CA THR A 56 -2.09 8.74 0.18
C THR A 56 -2.21 8.95 1.68
N ARG A 57 -1.28 8.38 2.45
CA ARG A 57 -1.25 8.55 3.91
C ARG A 57 -1.02 10.02 4.28
N ASP A 58 -0.09 10.70 3.63
CA ASP A 58 0.20 12.11 3.88
C ASP A 58 -1.02 12.98 3.56
N ASN A 59 -1.70 12.72 2.43
CA ASN A 59 -2.96 13.39 2.07
C ASN A 59 -4.08 13.13 3.08
N MET A 60 -4.19 11.91 3.62
CA MET A 60 -5.19 11.58 4.64
C MET A 60 -4.92 12.33 5.96
N VAL A 61 -3.66 12.50 6.35
CA VAL A 61 -3.28 13.29 7.52
C VAL A 61 -3.65 14.76 7.31
N GLU A 62 -3.28 15.34 6.16
CA GLU A 62 -3.62 16.74 5.84
C GLU A 62 -5.14 16.99 5.82
N LEU A 63 -5.90 16.05 5.24
CA LEU A 63 -7.35 16.15 5.21
C LEU A 63 -7.95 16.00 6.61
N SER A 64 -7.44 15.08 7.42
CA SER A 64 -7.86 14.92 8.82
C SER A 64 -7.63 16.21 9.63
N ASP A 65 -6.46 16.83 9.47
CA ASP A 65 -6.12 18.09 10.15
C ASP A 65 -7.02 19.24 9.70
N SER A 66 -7.34 19.30 8.41
CA SER A 66 -8.27 20.27 7.84
C SER A 66 -9.68 20.09 8.40
N VAL A 67 -10.19 18.84 8.43
CA VAL A 67 -11.51 18.52 9.00
C VAL A 67 -11.56 18.86 10.49
N SER A 68 -10.50 18.55 11.24
CA SER A 68 -10.39 18.89 12.66
C SER A 68 -10.44 20.41 12.88
N GLY A 69 -9.65 21.17 12.10
CA GLY A 69 -9.62 22.64 12.16
C GLY A 69 -10.98 23.28 11.82
N LEU A 70 -11.65 22.78 10.79
CA LEU A 70 -12.99 23.21 10.39
C LEU A 70 -14.03 22.89 11.48
N THR A 71 -13.99 21.69 12.03
CA THR A 71 -14.90 21.25 13.11
C THR A 71 -14.73 22.11 14.36
N ALA A 72 -13.49 22.44 14.72
CA ALA A 72 -13.19 23.33 15.84
C ALA A 72 -13.75 24.75 15.61
N THR A 73 -13.60 25.28 14.39
CA THR A 73 -14.12 26.59 14.00
C THR A 73 -15.66 26.61 14.08
N LEU A 74 -16.33 25.60 13.51
CA LEU A 74 -17.79 25.46 13.59
C LEU A 74 -18.29 25.36 15.03
N ARG A 75 -17.60 24.61 15.90
CA ARG A 75 -17.94 24.52 17.33
C ARG A 75 -17.84 25.87 18.03
N ARG A 76 -16.78 26.64 17.77
CA ARG A 76 -16.63 28.00 18.33
C ARG A 76 -17.72 28.94 17.85
N TRP A 77 -18.01 28.94 16.54
CA TRP A 77 -19.08 29.78 16.00
C TRP A 77 -20.45 29.41 16.56
N ARG A 78 -20.74 28.11 16.67
CA ARG A 78 -21.96 27.63 17.31
C ARG A 78 -22.07 28.10 18.76
N ALA A 79 -20.99 28.01 19.54
CA ALA A 79 -20.97 28.48 20.92
C ALA A 79 -21.22 29.99 21.04
N ALA A 80 -20.61 30.78 20.17
CA ALA A 80 -20.81 32.23 20.14
C ALA A 80 -22.24 32.62 19.74
N ILE A 81 -22.85 31.93 18.76
CA ILE A 81 -24.23 32.17 18.32
C ILE A 81 -25.24 31.88 19.43
N LEU A 82 -25.00 30.81 20.20
CA LEU A 82 -25.90 30.38 21.28
C LEU A 82 -25.68 31.14 22.60
N HIS A 83 -24.70 32.06 22.65
CA HIS A 83 -24.45 32.86 23.84
C HIS A 83 -25.60 33.87 24.06
N PRO A 84 -26.12 34.04 25.28
CA PRO A 84 -27.27 34.90 25.56
C PRO A 84 -27.02 36.38 25.18
N ASP A 85 -25.79 36.85 25.29
CA ASP A 85 -25.39 38.22 24.92
C ASP A 85 -24.83 38.33 23.49
N ALA A 86 -25.08 37.34 22.63
CA ALA A 86 -24.57 37.35 21.26
C ALA A 86 -25.10 38.56 20.48
N LYS A 87 -24.17 39.41 20.01
CA LYS A 87 -24.50 40.54 19.13
C LYS A 87 -24.13 40.19 17.69
N VAL A 88 -25.05 40.45 16.76
CA VAL A 88 -24.87 40.18 15.32
C VAL A 88 -23.55 40.75 14.80
N GLU A 89 -23.18 41.95 15.22
CA GLU A 89 -21.92 42.59 14.79
C GLU A 89 -20.66 41.94 15.36
N ALA A 90 -20.74 41.34 16.55
CA ALA A 90 -19.64 40.57 17.09
C ALA A 90 -19.50 39.24 16.34
N LEU A 91 -20.62 38.57 16.03
CA LEU A 91 -20.64 37.34 15.24
C LEU A 91 -20.11 37.57 13.82
N ARG A 92 -20.54 38.66 13.17
CA ARG A 92 -20.08 39.03 11.83
C ARG A 92 -18.58 39.28 11.80
N ARG A 93 -18.05 40.03 12.78
CA ARG A 93 -16.60 40.23 12.92
C ARG A 93 -15.88 38.89 13.07
N MET A 94 -16.30 38.05 14.02
CA MET A 94 -15.71 36.73 14.25
C MET A 94 -15.61 35.89 12.97
N VAL A 95 -16.70 35.79 12.19
CA VAL A 95 -16.69 35.02 10.93
C VAL A 95 -15.76 35.63 9.88
N THR A 96 -15.66 36.96 9.80
CA THR A 96 -14.83 37.64 8.77
C THR A 96 -13.35 37.74 9.13
N THR A 97 -13.00 37.71 10.41
CA THR A 97 -11.61 37.90 10.88
C THR A 97 -10.92 36.60 11.26
N GLU A 98 -11.68 35.55 11.58
CA GLU A 98 -11.09 34.29 12.01
C GLU A 98 -10.62 33.46 10.80
N PRO A 99 -9.34 33.05 10.76
CA PRO A 99 -8.86 32.20 9.68
C PRO A 99 -9.53 30.82 9.75
N VAL A 100 -10.09 30.39 8.62
CA VAL A 100 -10.70 29.06 8.48
C VAL A 100 -9.64 27.99 8.80
N GLY A 101 -9.93 27.11 9.77
CA GLY A 101 -9.04 26.03 10.15
C GLY A 101 -7.98 26.37 11.20
N ALA A 102 -8.00 27.57 11.79
CA ALA A 102 -7.01 27.98 12.80
C ALA A 102 -7.00 27.15 14.10
N GLY A 103 -8.01 26.30 14.33
CA GLY A 103 -8.16 25.53 15.56
C GLY A 103 -7.23 24.33 15.73
N SER A 104 -6.53 23.86 14.68
CA SER A 104 -5.70 22.65 14.73
C SER A 104 -4.18 22.92 14.78
N ARG A 105 -3.71 24.15 14.52
CA ARG A 105 -2.27 24.46 14.45
C ARG A 105 -1.58 24.65 15.82
N ASP A 106 -2.33 24.63 16.92
CA ASP A 106 -1.84 25.02 18.26
C ASP A 106 -1.69 23.86 19.27
N GLN A 107 -1.79 22.59 18.83
CA GLN A 107 -1.70 21.42 19.73
C GLN A 107 -0.49 20.51 19.49
N GLY A 108 0.60 21.04 18.93
CA GLY A 108 1.82 20.27 18.67
C GLY A 108 3.10 21.09 18.85
N GLN A 109 3.42 21.44 20.09
CA GLN A 109 4.79 21.69 20.54
C GLN A 109 5.07 20.80 21.76
#